data_AF-A0A6N3AFT0-F1
#
_entry.id   AF-A0A6N3AFT0-F1
#
_cell.length_a   1.000
_cell.length_b   1.000
_cell.length_c   1.000
_cell.angle_alpha   90.00
_cell.angle_beta   90.00
_cell.angle_gamma   90.00
#
_symmetry.space_group_name_H-M   'P 1'
#
loop_
_entity.id
_entity.type
_entity.pdbx_description
1 polymer ?
#
loop_
_entity_poly.entity_id
_entity_poly.type
_entity_poly.pdbx_seq_one_letter_code
_entity_poly.pdbx_strand_id
1 'polypeptide(L)' 'MADHVHMLILILPKIAVSSFMGYLKGKSALMMFDKHANLKYKFGNRHFWSEGYYASTVGLNEATVRKF' A
#
# COMPACT_ATOMS: atom_id res chain seq x y z
N MET A 1 -10.03 -8.54 13.36
CA MET A 1 -10.17 -9.33 12.11
C MET A 1 -8.93 -9.07 11.27
N ALA A 2 -8.31 -10.10 10.69
CA ALA A 2 -7.09 -9.94 9.88
C ALA A 2 -7.46 -9.72 8.41
N ASP A 3 -8.05 -8.56 8.10
CA ASP A 3 -8.57 -8.19 6.78
C ASP A 3 -7.87 -6.95 6.17
N HIS A 4 -6.91 -6.37 6.88
CA HIS A 4 -6.12 -5.22 6.45
C HIS A 4 -4.67 -5.34 6.92
N VAL A 5 -3.79 -4.53 6.31
CA VAL A 5 -2.36 -4.51 6.61
C VAL A 5 -1.94 -3.08 6.95
N HIS A 6 -1.19 -2.93 8.05
CA HIS A 6 -0.51 -1.69 8.43
C HIS A 6 0.97 -1.81 8.09
N MET A 7 1.55 -0.78 7.47
CA MET A 7 2.98 -0.74 7.11
C MET A 7 3.55 0.63 7.44
N LEU A 8 4.77 0.65 8.00
CA LEU A 8 5.59 1.85 8.10
C LEU A 8 6.62 1.83 6.97
N ILE A 9 6.61 2.85 6.12
CA ILE A 9 7.37 2.85 4.87
C ILE A 9 8.08 4.19 4.70
N LEU A 10 9.37 4.15 4.33
CA LEU A 10 10.11 5.32 3.88
C LEU A 10 9.92 5.49 2.37
N ILE A 11 9.28 6.58 1.94
CA ILE A 11 9.07 6.92 0.53
C ILE A 11 9.92 8.14 0.19
N LEU A 12 10.64 8.10 -0.92
CA LEU A 12 11.40 9.27 -1.38
C LEU A 12 10.43 10.43 -1.69
N PRO A 13 10.73 11.68 -1.29
CA PRO A 13 9.82 12.83 -1.49
C PRO A 13 9.40 13.08 -2.95
N LYS A 14 10.25 12.68 -3.91
CA LYS A 14 9.97 12.78 -5.35
C LYS A 14 8.92 11.79 -5.86
N ILE A 15 8.56 10.80 -5.05
CA ILE A 15 7.57 9.77 -5.39
C ILE A 15 6.28 10.11 -4.68
N ALA A 16 5.21 10.33 -5.45
CA ALA A 16 3.88 10.51 -4.89
C ALA A 16 3.44 9.24 -4.14
N VAL A 17 2.87 9.43 -2.95
CA VAL A 17 2.34 8.33 -2.12
C VAL A 17 1.32 7.50 -2.91
N SER A 18 0.47 8.15 -3.70
CA SER A 18 -0.52 7.48 -4.55
C SER A 18 0.10 6.56 -5.59
N SER A 19 1.15 7.01 -6.27
CA SER A 19 1.88 6.19 -7.25
C SER A 19 2.53 4.97 -6.60
N PHE A 20 3.14 5.17 -5.43
CA PHE A 20 3.73 4.07 -4.66
C PHE A 20 2.65 3.06 -4.21
N MET A 21 1.52 3.53 -3.68
CA MET A 21 0.42 2.66 -3.23
C MET A 21 -0.23 1.90 -4.39
N GLY A 22 -0.39 2.53 -5.55
CA GLY A 22 -0.87 1.86 -6.77
C GLY A 22 0.04 0.72 -7.19
N TYR A 23 1.35 0.96 -7.22
CA TYR A 23 2.34 -0.08 -7.50
C TYR A 23 2.31 -1.21 -6.45
N LEU A 24 2.35 -0.86 -5.17
CA LEU A 24 2.42 -1.83 -4.07
C LEU A 24 1.19 -2.73 -4.04
N LYS A 25 -0.02 -2.16 -4.09
CA LYS A 25 -1.28 -2.92 -4.10
C LYS A 25 -1.40 -3.77 -5.37
N GLY A 26 -1.05 -3.22 -6.53
CA GLY A 26 -1.14 -3.93 -7.81
C GLY A 26 -0.19 -5.14 -7.89
N LYS A 27 1.10 -4.93 -7.56
CA LYS A 27 2.11 -6.01 -7.61
C LYS A 27 1.85 -7.08 -6.56
N SER A 28 1.50 -6.70 -5.34
CA SER A 28 1.19 -7.67 -4.27
C SER A 28 -0.05 -8.50 -4.60
N ALA A 29 -1.12 -7.89 -5.15
CA ALA A 29 -2.30 -8.65 -5.59
C ALA A 29 -1.94 -9.71 -6.64
N LEU A 30 -1.13 -9.35 -7.64
CA LEU A 30 -0.65 -10.30 -8.65
C LEU A 30 0.16 -11.45 -8.03
N MET A 31 1.10 -11.13 -7.14
CA MET A 31 1.88 -12.14 -6.41
C MET A 31 1.01 -13.05 -5.52
N MET A 32 -0.08 -12.53 -4.96
CA MET A 32 -0.99 -13.33 -4.14
C MET A 32 -1.82 -14.31 -4.95
N PHE A 33 -2.34 -13.89 -6.10
CA PHE A 33 -3.06 -14.84 -6.96
C PHE A 33 -2.14 -15.88 -7.60
N ASP A 34 -0.88 -15.52 -7.87
CA ASP A 34 0.13 -16.45 -8.40
C ASP A 34 0.52 -17.51 -7.35
N LYS A 35 0.86 -17.09 -6.12
CA LYS A 35 1.28 -18.01 -5.04
C LYS A 35 0.11 -18.80 -4.44
N HIS A 36 -1.10 -18.25 -4.45
CA HIS A 36 -2.26 -18.85 -3.82
C HIS A 36 -3.42 -18.95 -4.82
N ALA A 37 -3.27 -19.86 -5.79
CA ALA A 37 -4.24 -20.05 -6.88
C ALA A 37 -5.69 -20.26 -6.40
N ASN A 38 -5.88 -20.82 -5.19
CA ASN A 38 -7.21 -21.03 -4.59
C ASN A 38 -7.93 -19.73 -4.23
N LEU A 39 -7.21 -18.61 -4.07
CA LEU A 39 -7.83 -17.31 -3.78
C LEU A 39 -8.74 -16.82 -4.92
N LYS A 40 -8.55 -17.31 -6.15
CA LYS A 40 -9.44 -16.97 -7.28
C LYS A 40 -10.90 -17.37 -7.03
N TYR A 41 -11.14 -18.42 -6.23
CA TYR A 41 -12.51 -18.87 -5.90
C TYR A 41 -13.15 -17.98 -4.83
N LYS A 42 -12.33 -17.43 -3.93
CA LYS A 42 -12.79 -16.49 -2.88
C LYS A 42 -12.97 -15.07 -3.42
N PHE A 43 -12.12 -14.67 -4.36
CA PHE A 43 -12.08 -13.36 -4.98
C PHE A 43 -12.32 -13.51 -6.48
N GLY A 44 -13.53 -13.93 -6.88
CA GLY A 44 -13.89 -14.26 -8.27
C GLY A 44 -13.45 -13.23 -9.31
N ASN A 45 -13.58 -11.94 -8.99
CA ASN A 45 -13.18 -10.83 -9.86
C ASN A 45 -11.70 -10.43 -9.73
N ARG A 46 -10.90 -11.22 -9.02
CA ARG A 46 -9.47 -10.99 -8.73
C ARG A 46 -9.16 -9.64 -8.06
N HIS A 47 -10.11 -9.09 -7.31
CA HIS A 47 -9.86 -7.96 -6.42
C HIS A 47 -9.36 -8.49 -5.08
N PHE A 48 -8.06 -8.30 -4.81
CA PHE A 48 -7.46 -8.70 -3.53
C PHE A 48 -7.53 -7.59 -2.48
N TRP A 49 -7.27 -6.34 -2.89
CA TRP A 49 -7.33 -5.17 -2.03
C TRP A 49 -8.61 -4.38 -2.24
N SER A 50 -9.06 -3.67 -1.20
CA SER A 50 -10.04 -2.58 -1.34
C SER A 50 -9.48 -1.50 -2.27
N GLU A 51 -10.35 -0.72 -2.93
CA GLU A 51 -9.94 0.37 -3.83
C GLU A 51 -9.17 1.47 -3.06
N GLY A 52 -9.66 1.82 -1.87
CA GLY A 52 -9.06 2.84 -1.02
C GLY A 52 -7.79 2.40 -0.29
N TYR A 53 -7.08 3.39 0.26
CA TYR A 53 -6.01 3.19 1.23
C TYR A 53 -5.97 4.38 2.19
N TYR A 54 -5.41 4.17 3.38
CA TYR A 54 -5.13 5.22 4.34
C TYR A 54 -3.63 5.44 4.43
N ALA A 55 -3.19 6.70 4.47
CA ALA A 55 -1.81 7.07 4.66
C ALA A 55 -1.73 8.27 5.61
N SER A 56 -0.78 8.23 6.52
CA SER A 56 -0.46 9.34 7.43
C SER A 56 1.06 9.51 7.46
N THR A 57 1.52 10.76 7.48
CA THR A 57 2.94 11.05 7.63
C THR A 57 3.35 10.82 9.07
N VAL A 58 4.41 10.02 9.26
CA VAL A 58 5.01 9.82 10.57
C VAL A 58 6.30 10.64 10.60
N GLY A 59 6.31 11.69 11.42
CA GLY A 59 7.53 12.45 11.73
C GLY A 59 7.99 13.43 10.64
N LEU A 60 7.57 14.68 10.77
CA LEU A 60 8.37 15.85 10.43
C LEU A 60 8.32 16.76 11.66
N ASN A 61 9.47 17.02 12.31
CA ASN A 61 9.53 18.07 13.33
C ASN A 61 9.38 19.43 12.60
N GLU A 62 8.45 20.28 13.03
CA GLU A 62 8.30 21.65 12.51
C GLU A 62 9.65 22.40 12.46
N ALA A 63 10.52 22.15 13.45
CA ALA A 63 11.84 22.75 13.52
C ALA A 63 12.80 22.29 12.41
N THR A 64 12.64 21.06 11.90
CA THR A 64 13.44 20.55 10.78
C THR A 64 12.92 21.06 9.45
N VAL A 65 11.59 21.20 9.30
CA VAL A 65 10.97 21.76 8.09
C VAL A 65 11.32 23.24 7.93
N ARG A 66 11.38 24.03 9.00
CA ARG A 66 11.69 25.47 8.95
C ARG A 66 13.15 25.78 8.54
N LYS A 67 14.06 24.81 8.59
CA LYS A 67 15.49 24.99 8.26
C LYS A 67 15.83 24.82 6.78
N PHE A 68 14.92 24.24 6.01
CA PHE A 68 15.04 24.05 4.56
C PHE A 68 14.03 24.94 3.84
#